data_AF-A0A1F2YBG6-F1
#
_entry.id   AF-A0A1F2YBG6-F1
#
_cell.length_a   1.000
_cell.length_b   1.000
_cell.length_c   1.000
_cell.angle_alpha   90.00
_cell.angle_beta   90.00
_cell.angle_gamma   90.00
#
_symmetry.space_group_name_H-M   'P 1'
#
loop_
_entity.id
_entity.type
_entity.pdbx_description
1 polymer ?
#
loop_
_entity_poly.entity_id
_entity_poly.type
_entity_poly.pdbx_seq_one_letter_code
_entity_poly.pdbx_strand_id
1 'polypeptide(L)' 'MDLSGGDQRIERRYARLVGLPVEQLGRYPGSASRWQNHVFPDSTAFVVELAGGALTDARARVFADAVLELVAPVRRIR' A
#
# COMPACT_ATOMS: atom_id res chain seq x y z
N MET A 1 2.67 -8.11 -0.97
CA MET A 1 2.47 -6.82 -0.29
C MET A 1 2.69 -7.03 1.20
N ASP A 2 3.48 -6.18 1.86
CA ASP A 2 3.71 -6.27 3.30
C ASP A 2 2.63 -5.48 4.09
N LEU A 3 2.20 -6.03 5.23
CA LEU A 3 1.44 -5.28 6.21
C LEU A 3 2.40 -4.43 7.01
N SER A 4 2.77 -3.22 6.57
CA SER A 4 3.90 -2.45 7.13
C SER A 4 3.61 -1.66 8.41
N GLY A 5 2.40 -1.75 8.95
CA GLY A 5 2.05 -1.23 10.27
C GLY A 5 1.23 0.06 10.25
N GLY A 6 0.72 0.47 9.09
CA GLY A 6 -0.33 1.49 8.99
C GLY A 6 -1.72 0.89 9.17
N ASP A 7 -2.75 1.53 8.61
CA ASP A 7 -4.11 0.97 8.60
C ASP A 7 -4.18 -0.26 7.68
N GLN A 8 -4.27 -1.45 8.29
CA GLN A 8 -4.35 -2.71 7.57
C GLN A 8 -5.54 -2.80 6.60
N ARG A 9 -6.61 -2.01 6.79
CA ARG A 9 -7.75 -1.98 5.87
C ARG A 9 -7.36 -1.34 4.54
N ILE A 10 -6.56 -0.27 4.59
CA ILE A 10 -6.00 0.39 3.42
C ILE A 10 -5.01 -0.56 2.74
N GLU A 11 -4.10 -1.15 3.51
CA GLU A 11 -3.09 -2.09 3.00
C GLU A 11 -3.75 -3.28 2.28
N ARG A 12 -4.72 -3.94 2.91
CA ARG A 12 -5.45 -5.08 2.30
C ARG A 12 -6.32 -4.69 1.11
N ARG A 13 -6.83 -3.45 1.07
CA ARG A 13 -7.58 -2.94 -0.09
C ARG A 13 -6.62 -2.73 -1.25
N TYR A 14 -5.47 -2.10 -1.03
CA TYR A 14 -4.43 -1.96 -2.05
C TYR A 14 -4.04 -3.30 -2.64
N ALA A 15 -3.70 -4.28 -1.78
CA ALA A 15 -3.27 -5.61 -2.19
C ALA A 15 -4.28 -6.28 -3.13
N ARG A 16 -5.57 -6.17 -2.82
CA ARG A 16 -6.67 -6.67 -3.65
C ARG A 16 -6.74 -5.97 -5.01
N LEU A 17 -6.64 -4.64 -5.03
CA LEU A 17 -6.71 -3.86 -6.27
C LEU A 17 -5.59 -4.22 -7.24
N VAL A 18 -4.39 -4.48 -6.72
CA VAL A 18 -3.24 -4.83 -7.55
C VAL A 18 -3.05 -6.35 -7.72
N GLY A 19 -3.86 -7.17 -7.06
CA GLY A 19 -3.79 -8.63 -7.14
C GLY A 19 -2.52 -9.23 -6.53
N LEU A 20 -2.00 -8.63 -5.46
CA LEU A 20 -0.85 -9.17 -4.71
C LEU A 20 -1.32 -9.89 -3.44
N PRO A 21 -0.66 -11.00 -3.04
CA PRO A 21 -0.87 -11.58 -1.72
C PRO A 21 -0.43 -10.61 -0.64
N VAL A 22 -1.07 -10.72 0.52
CA VAL A 22 -0.70 -9.97 1.74
C VAL A 22 0.15 -10.87 2.60
N GLU A 23 1.32 -10.39 2.96
CA GLU A 23 2.23 -11.03 3.90
C GLU A 23 2.54 -10.05 5.04
N GLN A 24 2.87 -10.58 6.21
CA GLN A 24 3.38 -9.76 7.31
C GLN A 24 4.85 -10.08 7.49
N LEU A 25 5.71 -9.16 7.06
CA LEU A 25 7.14 -9.29 7.25
C LEU A 25 7.53 -8.87 8.68
N GLY A 26 8.74 -9.25 9.08
CA GLY A 26 9.31 -8.87 10.36
C GLY A 26 9.27 -7.35 10.57
N ARG A 27 8.98 -6.91 11.79
CA ARG A 27 9.00 -5.49 12.14
C ARG A 27 10.44 -5.05 12.40
N TYR A 28 11.03 -4.33 11.46
CA TYR A 28 12.38 -3.80 11.58
C TYR A 28 12.36 -2.40 12.24
N PRO A 29 13.02 -2.21 13.40
CA PRO A 29 13.23 -0.88 13.95
C PRO A 29 13.97 0.02 12.93
N GLY A 30 13.56 1.27 12.81
CA GLY A 30 14.18 2.23 11.90
C GLY A 30 13.75 2.13 10.43
N SER A 31 12.79 1.27 10.07
CA SER A 31 12.26 1.25 8.70
C SER A 31 11.58 2.58 8.34
N ALA A 32 11.64 2.95 7.05
CA ALA A 32 11.03 4.18 6.54
C ALA A 32 9.53 4.23 6.82
N SER A 33 8.81 3.14 6.56
CA SER A 33 7.36 3.03 6.82
C SER A 33 7.03 3.20 8.30
N ARG A 34 7.85 2.65 9.22
CA ARG A 34 7.65 2.82 10.67
C ARG A 34 7.89 4.26 11.11
N TRP A 35 8.93 4.92 10.59
CA TRP A 35 9.17 6.34 10.86
C TRP A 35 8.03 7.22 10.30
N GLN A 36 7.57 6.97 9.07
CA GLN A 36 6.46 7.72 8.46
C GLN A 36 5.16 7.56 9.25
N ASN A 37 4.79 6.33 9.62
CA ASN A 37 3.61 6.08 10.44
C ASN A 37 3.70 6.73 11.84
N HIS A 38 4.90 6.97 12.35
CA HIS A 38 5.10 7.71 13.60
C HIS A 38 4.98 9.24 13.41
N VAL A 39 5.56 9.78 12.35
CA VAL A 39 5.62 11.24 12.10
C VAL A 39 4.31 11.79 11.53
N PHE A 40 3.54 10.97 10.80
CA PHE A 40 2.30 11.36 10.14
C PHE A 40 1.12 10.52 10.67
N PRO A 41 0.57 10.86 11.86
CA PRO A 41 -0.36 10.00 12.59
C PRO A 41 -1.70 9.75 11.88
N ASP A 42 -2.14 10.68 11.03
CA ASP A 42 -3.39 10.58 10.25
C ASP A 42 -3.17 10.04 8.83
N SER A 43 -2.06 9.34 8.60
CA SER A 43 -1.69 8.76 7.31
C SER A 43 -1.47 7.25 7.43
N THR A 44 -1.19 6.60 6.29
CA THR A 44 -0.82 5.18 6.27
C THR A 44 0.29 4.98 5.26
N ALA A 45 1.47 4.62 5.77
CA ALA A 45 2.64 4.26 4.99
C ALA A 45 2.81 2.74 4.95
N PHE A 46 3.01 2.19 3.76
CA PHE A 46 3.23 0.77 3.53
C PHE A 46 4.14 0.48 2.34
N VAL A 47 4.67 -0.75 2.28
CA VAL A 47 5.60 -1.20 1.24
C VAL A 47 4.91 -2.17 0.28
N VAL A 48 5.15 -1.95 -1.01
CA VAL A 48 4.73 -2.85 -2.09
C VAL A 48 5.99 -3.49 -2.68
N GLU A 49 6.25 -4.72 -2.25
CA GLU A 49 7.36 -5.51 -2.80
C GLU A 49 7.00 -6.05 -4.18
N LEU A 50 7.86 -5.75 -5.16
CA LEU A 50 7.71 -6.17 -6.55
C LEU A 50 8.84 -7.14 -6.93
N ALA A 51 8.56 -8.04 -7.88
CA ALA A 51 9.61 -8.85 -8.47
C ALA A 51 10.67 -7.94 -9.12
N GLY A 52 11.94 -8.31 -9.01
CA GLY A 52 13.04 -7.58 -9.64
C GLY A 52 12.90 -7.53 -11.16
N GLY A 53 13.33 -6.42 -11.76
CA GLY A 53 13.23 -6.17 -13.20
C GLY A 53 12.28 -5.02 -13.53
N ALA A 54 12.08 -4.78 -14.82
CA ALA A 54 11.21 -3.71 -15.30
C ALA A 54 9.73 -4.11 -15.22
N LEU A 55 8.88 -3.18 -14.80
CA LEU A 55 7.43 -3.30 -14.98
C LEU A 55 7.06 -3.01 -16.42
N THR A 56 6.04 -3.69 -16.92
CA THR A 56 5.34 -3.23 -18.13
C THR A 56 4.50 -2.00 -17.81
N ASP A 57 4.25 -1.15 -18.80
CA ASP A 57 3.41 0.05 -18.65
C ASP A 57 2.01 -0.29 -18.13
N ALA A 58 1.44 -1.40 -18.60
CA ALA A 58 0.15 -1.89 -18.13
C ALA A 58 0.18 -2.19 -16.62
N ARG A 59 1.26 -2.82 -16.13
CA ARG A 59 1.38 -3.16 -14.73
C ARG A 59 1.66 -1.94 -13.86
N ALA A 60 2.49 -1.01 -14.33
CA ALA A 60 2.71 0.27 -13.68
C ALA A 60 1.40 1.06 -13.53
N ARG A 61 0.56 1.07 -14.57
CA ARG A 61 -0.76 1.73 -14.53
C ARG A 61 -1.70 1.12 -13.50
N VAL A 62 -1.76 -0.21 -13.37
CA VAL A 62 -2.53 -0.86 -12.31
C VAL A 62 -2.10 -0.39 -10.91
N PHE A 63 -0.80 -0.30 -10.64
CA PHE A 63 -0.30 0.19 -9.35
C PHE A 63 -0.66 1.65 -9.10
N ALA A 64 -0.56 2.51 -10.12
CA ALA A 64 -0.91 3.93 -10.03
C ALA A 64 -2.41 4.13 -9.81
N ASP A 65 -3.26 3.45 -10.59
CA ASP A 65 -4.72 3.55 -10.49
C ASP A 65 -5.21 3.08 -9.11
N ALA A 66 -4.59 2.03 -8.55
CA ALA A 66 -4.90 1.57 -7.20
C ALA A 66 -4.60 2.63 -6.12
N VAL A 67 -3.52 3.42 -6.26
CA VAL A 67 -3.26 4.55 -5.35
C VAL A 67 -4.35 5.60 -5.48
N LEU A 68 -4.71 5.97 -6.71
CA LEU A 68 -5.76 6.96 -6.98
C LEU A 68 -7.12 6.51 -6.42
N GLU A 69 -7.45 5.22 -6.53
CA GLU A 69 -8.70 4.68 -5.99
C GLU A 69 -8.76 4.66 -4.46
N LEU A 70 -7.61 4.54 -3.79
CA LEU A 70 -7.54 4.60 -2.33
C LEU A 70 -7.76 6.00 -1.78
N VAL A 71 -7.22 7.01 -2.47
CA VAL A 71 -7.31 8.42 -2.04
C VAL A 71 -8.55 9.13 -2.56
N ALA A 72 -9.24 8.54 -3.55
CA ALA A 72 -10.51 9.05 -4.03
C ALA A 72 -11.54 9.09 -2.88
N PRO A 73 -12.30 10.18 -2.74
CA PRO A 73 -13.32 10.28 -1.71
C PRO A 73 -14.31 9.13 -1.86
N VAL A 74 -14.60 8.44 -0.75
CA VAL A 74 -15.61 7.37 -0.71
C VAL A 74 -16.92 7.93 -1.24
N ARG A 75 -17.37 7.47 -2.41
CA ARG A 75 -18.71 7.80 -2.92
C ARG A 75 -19.73 7.23 -1.94
N ARG A 76 -20.35 8.09 -1.13
CA ARG A 76 -21.52 7.70 -0.34
C ARG A 76 -22.68 7.45 -1.31
N ILE A 77 -23.15 6.21 -1.36
CA ILE A 77 -24.42 5.88 -1.99
C ILE A 77 -25.51 6.48 -1.08
N ARG A 78 -26.37 7.33 -1.64
CA ARG A 78 -27.57 7.84 -0.96
C ARG A 78 -28.67 6.79 -1.00
#